data_AF-A0A7K0LKK4-F1
#
_entry.id   AF-A0A7K0LKK4-F1
#
_cell.length_a   1.000
_cell.length_b   1.000
_cell.length_c   1.000
_cell.angle_alpha   90.00
_cell.angle_beta   90.00
_cell.angle_gamma   90.00
#
_symmetry.space_group_name_H-M   'P 1'
#
loop_
_entity.id
_entity.type
_entity.pdbx_description
1 polymer ?
#
loop_
_entity_poly.entity_id
_entity_poly.type
_entity_poly.pdbx_seq_one_letter_code
_entity_poly.pdbx_strand_id
1 'polypeptide(L)' 'MAKVLLLTNTNGASAEVLPSLALLQHTVKILPAEASVLIDSPVMDIVFVDARRELPAAKNLTRLLTST' A
#
# COMPACT_ATOMS: atom_id res chain seq x y z
N MET A 1 1.53 17.94 -1.82
CA MET A 1 2.16 16.84 -1.04
C MET A 1 1.05 15.97 -0.51
N ALA A 2 1.04 14.68 -0.85
CA ALA A 2 0.00 13.73 -0.43
C ALA A 2 0.60 12.67 0.50
N LYS A 3 -0.21 12.13 1.40
CA LYS A 3 0.09 10.98 2.26
C LYS A 3 -0.33 9.71 1.55
N VAL A 4 0.64 8.90 1.16
CA VAL A 4 0.44 7.65 0.42
C VAL A 4 0.67 6.48 1.36
N LEU A 5 -0.31 5.58 1.43
CA LEU A 5 -0.15 4.28 2.05
C LEU A 5 0.18 3.24 0.98
N LEU A 6 1.32 2.56 1.11
CA LEU A 6 1.71 1.46 0.24
C LEU A 6 1.58 0.14 0.99
N LEU A 7 0.67 -0.71 0.54
CA LEU A 7 0.44 -2.05 1.04
C LEU A 7 1.21 -3.07 0.19
N THR A 8 2.22 -3.72 0.76
CA THR A 8 3.08 -4.69 0.04
C THR A 8 3.56 -5.82 0.94
N ASN A 9 3.64 -7.03 0.38
CA ASN A 9 4.27 -8.21 1.00
C ASN A 9 5.69 -8.45 0.45
N THR A 10 6.24 -7.51 -0.31
CA THR A 10 7.60 -7.65 -0.84
C THR A 10 8.62 -7.44 0.28
N ASN A 11 9.33 -8.51 0.63
CA ASN A 11 10.49 -8.44 1.53
C ASN A 11 11.69 -7.89 0.75
N GLY A 12 11.88 -6.57 0.79
CA GLY A 12 12.94 -5.83 0.09
C GLY A 12 12.83 -4.33 0.38
N ALA A 13 13.74 -3.52 -0.16
CA ALA A 13 13.60 -2.06 -0.06
C ALA A 13 12.29 -1.65 -0.75
N SER A 14 11.41 -0.93 -0.05
CA SER A 14 10.08 -0.53 -0.56
C SER A 14 10.16 0.30 -1.86
N ALA A 15 11.34 0.85 -2.16
CA ALA A 15 11.70 1.47 -3.43
C ALA A 15 11.53 0.55 -4.64
N GLU A 16 11.54 -0.77 -4.49
CA GLU A 16 11.34 -1.70 -5.61
C GLU A 16 9.90 -1.73 -6.12
N VAL A 17 8.91 -1.32 -5.32
CA VAL A 17 7.50 -1.41 -5.68
C VAL A 17 7.11 -0.30 -6.65
N LEU A 18 7.44 0.95 -6.30
CA LEU A 18 7.18 2.12 -7.12
C LEU A 18 8.27 3.19 -6.87
N PRO A 19 9.47 3.02 -7.45
CA PRO A 19 10.63 3.85 -7.16
C PRO A 19 10.42 5.32 -7.49
N SER A 20 9.54 5.63 -8.45
CA SER A 20 9.20 6.99 -8.84
C SER A 20 8.59 7.82 -7.72
N LEU A 21 8.00 7.21 -6.68
CA LEU A 21 7.54 7.94 -5.49
C LEU A 21 8.67 8.63 -4.74
N ALA A 22 9.90 8.10 -4.79
CA ALA A 22 11.06 8.73 -4.17
C ALA A 22 11.50 10.02 -4.88
N LEU A 23 11.06 10.23 -6.13
CA LEU A 23 11.34 11.44 -6.91
C LEU A 23 10.31 12.56 -6.64
N LEU A 24 9.28 12.27 -5.87
CA LEU A 24 8.15 13.17 -5.63
C LEU A 24 8.08 13.51 -4.14
N GLN A 25 7.57 14.71 -3.83
CA GLN A 25 7.40 15.16 -2.45
C GLN A 25 6.09 14.61 -1.85
N HIS A 26 6.02 13.29 -1.69
CA HIS A 26 4.93 12.59 -1.00
C HIS A 26 5.44 11.96 0.30
N THR A 27 4.59 11.94 1.34
CA THR A 27 4.88 11.15 2.54
C THR A 27 4.39 9.73 2.30
N VAL A 28 5.31 8.77 2.20
CA VAL A 28 4.97 7.37 1.94
C VAL A 28 5.10 6.55 3.23
N LYS A 29 4.01 5.92 3.68
CA LYS A 29 4.04 4.90 4.73
C LYS A 29 3.88 3.53 4.08
N ILE A 30 4.73 2.59 4.44
CA ILE A 30 4.65 1.22 3.95
C ILE A 30 4.14 0.32 5.07
N LEU A 31 3.16 -0.53 4.75
CA LEU A 31 2.61 -1.55 5.64
C LEU A 31 2.45 -2.88 4.88
N PRO A 32 2.34 -4.02 5.58
CA PRO A 32 1.97 -5.30 4.99
C PRO A 32 0.64 -5.22 4.22
N ALA A 33 0.46 -6.04 3.18
CA ALA A 33 -0.78 -6.12 2.42
C ALA A 33 -1.84 -6.97 3.14
N GLU A 34 -2.25 -6.49 4.32
CA GLU A 34 -3.21 -7.15 5.21
C GLU A 34 -4.22 -6.13 5.73
N ALA A 35 -5.49 -6.49 5.89
CA ALA A 35 -6.53 -5.54 6.30
C ALA A 35 -6.39 -5.11 7.78
N SER A 36 -5.86 -5.98 8.63
CA SER A 36 -5.69 -5.75 10.07
C SER A 36 -4.83 -4.51 10.38
N VAL A 37 -3.84 -4.21 9.55
CA VAL A 37 -2.92 -3.08 9.75
C VAL A 37 -3.59 -1.71 9.53
N LEU A 38 -4.80 -1.69 8.96
CA LEU A 38 -5.54 -0.47 8.66
C LEU A 38 -6.39 0.02 9.83
N ILE A 39 -6.64 -0.83 10.83
CA ILE A 39 -7.44 -0.49 12.01
C ILE A 39 -6.86 0.74 12.72
N ASP A 40 -5.54 0.80 12.82
CA ASP A 40 -4.80 1.89 13.49
C ASP A 40 -4.04 2.78 12.50
N SER A 41 -4.38 2.72 11.20
CA SER A 41 -3.71 3.57 10.21
C SER A 41 -4.14 5.03 10.38
N PRO A 42 -3.20 6.01 10.30
CA PRO A 42 -3.60 7.41 10.20
C PRO A 42 -4.42 7.66 8.93
N VAL A 43 -5.10 8.79 8.85
CA VAL A 43 -5.79 9.25 7.63
C VAL A 43 -4.75 9.47 6.52
N MET A 44 -4.99 8.81 5.38
CA MET A 44 -4.14 8.84 4.19
C MET A 44 -4.95 9.32 3.00
N ASP A 45 -4.30 9.98 2.04
CA ASP A 45 -4.96 10.52 0.85
C ASP A 45 -5.14 9.45 -0.23
N ILE A 46 -4.19 8.51 -0.32
CA ILE A 46 -4.13 7.49 -1.38
C ILE A 46 -3.65 6.16 -0.79
N VAL A 47 -4.26 5.06 -1.24
CA VAL A 47 -3.79 3.69 -0.95
C VAL A 47 -3.31 3.04 -2.26
N PHE A 48 -2.06 2.58 -2.26
CA PHE A 48 -1.49 1.72 -3.30
C PHE A 48 -1.39 0.29 -2.78
N VAL A 49 -1.78 -0.67 -3.62
CA VAL A 49 -1.73 -2.10 -3.30
C VAL A 49 -0.77 -2.78 -4.28
N ASP A 50 0.30 -3.38 -3.76
CA ASP A 50 1.27 -4.13 -4.56
C ASP A 50 0.67 -5.47 -5.01
N ALA A 51 0.35 -5.57 -6.29
CA ALA A 51 -0.18 -6.78 -6.91
C ALA A 51 0.82 -7.46 -7.86
N ARG A 52 2.11 -7.06 -7.86
CA ARG A 52 3.09 -7.49 -8.87
C ARG A 52 3.38 -8.99 -8.83
N ARG A 53 3.27 -9.62 -7.66
CA ARG A 53 3.57 -11.06 -7.46
C ARG A 53 2.36 -11.90 -7.10
N GLU A 54 1.38 -11.33 -6.39
CA GLU A 54 0.24 -12.07 -5.82
C GLU A 54 -1.11 -11.40 -6.12
N LEU A 55 -1.48 -11.36 -7.40
CA LEU A 55 -2.71 -10.69 -7.84
C LEU A 55 -4.00 -11.23 -7.17
N PRO A 56 -4.22 -12.55 -6.98
CA PRO A 56 -5.42 -13.03 -6.30
C PRO A 56 -5.55 -12.51 -4.87
N ALA A 57 -4.45 -12.49 -4.10
CA ALA A 57 -4.43 -11.98 -2.74
C ALA A 57 -4.71 -10.46 -2.70
N ALA A 58 -4.05 -9.68 -3.57
CA ALA A 58 -4.28 -8.25 -3.71
C ALA A 58 -5.74 -7.91 -4.10
N LYS A 59 -6.36 -8.74 -4.96
CA LYS A 59 -7.78 -8.60 -5.34
C LYS A 59 -8.72 -8.88 -4.18
N ASN A 60 -8.43 -9.90 -3.38
CA ASN A 60 -9.22 -10.20 -2.18
C ASN A 60 -9.10 -9.07 -1.15
N LEU A 61 -7.90 -8.54 -0.92
CA LEU A 61 -7.69 -7.40 -0.04
C LEU A 61 -8.47 -6.17 -0.53
N THR A 62 -8.33 -5.78 -1.80
CA THR A 62 -9.05 -4.61 -2.34
C THR A 62 -10.57 -4.75 -2.25
N ARG A 63 -11.14 -5.95 -2.42
CA ARG A 63 -12.57 -6.20 -2.14
C ARG A 63 -12.94 -5.90 -0.69
N LEU A 64 -12.14 -6.35 0.28
CA LEU A 64 -12.36 -6.07 1.70
C LEU A 64 -12.28 -4.57 2.01
N LEU A 65 -11.34 -3.85 1.39
CA LEU A 65 -11.21 -2.39 1.55
C LEU A 65 -12.42 -1.61 1.05
N THR A 66 -13.15 -2.17 0.08
CA THR A 66 -14.34 -1.56 -0.52
C THR A 66 -15.66 -2.10 0.03
N SER A 67 -15.63 -3.10 0.91
CA SER A 67 -16.85 -3.78 1.41
C SER A 67 -17.46 -3.12 2.64
N THR A 68 -17.20 -1.84 2.87
CA THR A 68 -17.69 -1.01 3.98
C THR A 68 -18.23 0.30 3.45
#